data_AF-A0A7C1GTL4-F1
#
_entry.id   AF-A0A7C1GTL4-F1
#
_cell.length_a   1.000
_cell.length_b   1.000
_cell.length_c   1.000
_cell.angle_alpha   90.00
_cell.angle_beta   90.00
_cell.angle_gamma   90.00
#
_symmetry.space_group_name_H-M   'P 1'
#
loop_
_entity.id
_entity.type
_entity.pdbx_description
1 polymer ?
#
loop_
_entity_poly.entity_id
_entity_poly.type
_entity_poly.pdbx_seq_one_letter_code
_entity_poly.pdbx_strand_id
1 'polypeptide(L)'
;MSTRQIELWRKRLRTILDELRVEVEKLYERNQRFLAQLEEIKKSIDNLLVVLYESSAQPEKLLNEVKRLKARLRDVKSQLELGESQLFEIRKAWPEVASLAERVAKGQRLEGLEEKNFKELTKATGWDEADLSEELARLGEDPSESIERYKELFEKYSQEAMELFRQGDTRQAAEKMWGAVLALVKLYAAIKGVFVAHWSRSKIDSVIASNVEPEYRKLFRELVDRAHVLHEHFYEGSLHEELFRERWDEMLELLKEAKEVVYKMLPQ
;
A
#
# COMPACT_ATOMS: atom_id res chain seq x y z
N MET A 1 16.36 23.30 -37.69
CA MET A 1 15.95 21.93 -37.27
C MET A 1 15.55 21.14 -38.50
N SER A 2 16.02 19.90 -38.63
CA SER A 2 15.56 19.01 -39.70
C SER A 2 14.11 18.57 -39.46
N THR A 3 13.39 18.18 -40.51
CA THR A 3 12.01 17.65 -40.44
C THR A 3 11.89 16.52 -39.40
N ARG A 4 12.91 15.66 -39.34
CA ARG A 4 13.02 14.55 -38.39
C ARG A 4 13.13 15.01 -36.94
N GLN A 5 13.80 16.14 -36.67
CA GLN A 5 13.89 16.72 -35.33
C GLN A 5 12.56 17.35 -34.89
N ILE A 6 11.83 17.98 -35.81
CA ILE A 6 10.50 18.55 -35.55
C ILE A 6 9.49 17.45 -35.22
N GLU A 7 9.56 16.33 -35.94
CA GLU A 7 8.69 15.18 -35.74
C GLU A 7 8.95 14.49 -34.38
N LEU A 8 10.22 14.35 -34.00
CA LEU A 8 10.61 13.86 -32.68
C LEU A 8 10.10 14.76 -31.55
N TRP A 9 10.19 16.08 -31.75
CA TRP A 9 9.73 17.07 -30.78
C TRP A 9 8.20 17.08 -30.63
N ARG A 10 7.46 16.97 -31.74
CA ARG A 10 5.99 16.82 -31.73
C ARG A 10 5.54 15.54 -31.03
N LYS A 11 6.24 14.42 -31.25
CA LYS A 11 5.94 13.15 -30.56
C LYS A 11 6.13 13.30 -29.05
N ARG A 12 7.26 13.88 -28.61
CA ARG A 12 7.52 14.17 -27.19
C ARG A 12 6.46 15.08 -26.57
N LEU A 13 6.07 16.15 -27.27
CA LEU A 13 5.03 17.06 -26.77
C LEU A 13 3.66 16.41 -26.64
N ARG A 14 3.25 15.55 -27.58
CA ARG A 14 1.99 14.80 -27.45
C ARG A 14 2.02 13.89 -26.24
N THR A 15 3.11 13.15 -26.04
CA THR A 15 3.28 12.32 -24.85
C THR A 15 3.16 13.12 -23.56
N ILE A 16 3.83 14.28 -23.47
CA ILE A 16 3.73 15.17 -22.30
C ILE A 16 2.30 15.67 -22.09
N LEU A 17 1.60 16.05 -23.17
CA LEU A 17 0.22 16.54 -23.08
C LEU A 17 -0.77 15.43 -22.66
N ASP A 18 -0.58 14.20 -23.15
CA ASP A 18 -1.38 13.04 -22.75
C ASP A 18 -1.10 12.67 -21.27
N GLU A 19 0.16 12.72 -20.83
CA GLU A 19 0.54 12.51 -19.42
C GLU A 19 -0.05 13.56 -18.47
N LEU A 20 -0.06 14.83 -18.89
CA LEU A 20 -0.70 15.92 -18.16
C LEU A 20 -2.22 15.74 -18.12
N ARG A 21 -2.83 15.30 -19.23
CA ARG A 21 -4.28 15.08 -19.29
C ARG A 21 -4.72 14.00 -18.29
N VAL A 22 -4.02 12.88 -18.22
CA VAL A 22 -4.38 11.79 -17.29
C VAL A 22 -4.09 12.17 -15.83
N GLU A 23 -3.02 12.94 -15.56
CA GLU A 23 -2.80 13.52 -14.22
C GLU A 23 -3.97 14.44 -13.84
N VAL A 24 -4.40 15.30 -14.77
CA VAL A 24 -5.56 16.17 -14.57
C VAL A 24 -6.82 15.35 -14.36
N GLU A 25 -7.05 14.25 -15.09
CA GLU A 25 -8.22 13.38 -14.92
C GLU A 25 -8.22 12.64 -13.57
N LYS A 26 -7.07 12.16 -13.08
CA LYS A 26 -6.99 11.58 -11.72
C LYS A 26 -7.16 12.60 -10.61
N LEU A 27 -6.46 13.73 -10.72
CA LEU A 27 -6.63 14.82 -9.77
C LEU A 27 -8.09 15.25 -9.79
N TYR A 28 -8.73 15.24 -10.96
CA TYR A 28 -10.15 15.45 -11.11
C TYR A 28 -10.96 14.37 -10.38
N GLU A 29 -10.73 13.07 -10.56
CA GLU A 29 -11.44 11.99 -9.86
C GLU A 29 -11.25 12.00 -8.34
N ARG A 30 -10.01 12.16 -7.87
CA ARG A 30 -9.70 12.31 -6.44
C ARG A 30 -10.41 13.53 -5.87
N ASN A 31 -10.37 14.65 -6.60
CA ASN A 31 -11.12 15.83 -6.23
C ASN A 31 -12.64 15.59 -6.34
N GLN A 32 -13.15 14.78 -7.28
CA GLN A 32 -14.57 14.44 -7.39
C GLN A 32 -15.03 13.64 -6.17
N ARG A 33 -14.21 12.71 -5.64
CA ARG A 33 -14.53 11.98 -4.41
C ARG A 33 -14.61 12.92 -3.20
N PHE A 34 -13.63 13.81 -3.04
CA PHE A 34 -13.67 14.83 -1.99
C PHE A 34 -14.80 15.83 -2.18
N LEU A 35 -15.07 16.25 -3.43
CA LEU A 35 -16.19 17.11 -3.79
C LEU A 35 -17.52 16.45 -3.47
N ALA A 36 -17.71 15.16 -3.78
CA ALA A 36 -18.93 14.42 -3.46
C ALA A 36 -19.16 14.36 -1.93
N GLN A 37 -18.11 14.10 -1.15
CA GLN A 37 -18.18 14.15 0.32
C GLN A 37 -18.52 15.56 0.82
N LEU A 38 -17.89 16.59 0.26
CA LEU A 38 -18.17 18.00 0.60
C LEU A 38 -19.58 18.43 0.19
N GLU A 39 -20.10 17.94 -0.94
CA GLU A 39 -21.46 18.17 -1.41
C GLU A 39 -22.49 17.50 -0.50
N GLU A 40 -22.22 16.28 -0.03
CA GLU A 40 -23.07 15.59 0.94
C GLU A 40 -23.10 16.32 2.30
N ILE A 41 -21.93 16.79 2.75
CA ILE A 41 -21.81 17.65 3.93
C ILE A 41 -22.59 18.94 3.72
N LYS A 42 -22.44 19.60 2.56
CA LYS A 42 -23.17 20.83 2.22
C LYS A 42 -24.68 20.61 2.22
N LYS A 43 -25.17 19.55 1.59
CA LYS A 43 -26.59 19.18 1.58
C LYS A 43 -27.13 18.96 3.00
N SER A 44 -26.32 18.33 3.85
CA SER A 44 -26.67 18.13 5.27
C SER A 44 -26.74 19.46 6.03
N ILE A 45 -25.83 20.41 5.74
CA ILE A 45 -25.87 21.77 6.29
C ILE A 45 -27.11 22.51 5.82
N ASP A 46 -27.42 22.47 4.51
CA ASP A 46 -28.58 23.15 3.93
C ASP A 46 -29.89 22.62 4.56
N ASN A 47 -30.00 21.30 4.76
CA ASN A 47 -31.14 20.71 5.47
C ASN A 47 -31.24 21.17 6.93
N LEU A 48 -30.12 21.24 7.65
CA LEU A 48 -30.10 21.73 9.03
C LEU A 48 -30.51 23.19 9.14
N LEU A 49 -30.12 24.02 8.16
CA LEU A 49 -30.54 25.42 8.09
C LEU A 49 -32.05 25.51 7.94
N VAL A 50 -32.67 24.69 7.08
CA VAL A 50 -34.14 24.65 6.94
C VAL A 50 -34.80 24.28 8.28
N VAL A 51 -34.34 23.23 8.96
CA VAL A 51 -34.91 22.78 10.24
C VAL A 51 -34.72 23.83 11.36
N LEU A 52 -33.61 24.59 11.34
CA LEU A 52 -33.37 25.69 12.29
C LEU A 52 -34.37 26.85 12.12
N TYR A 53 -34.88 27.08 10.91
CA TYR A 53 -35.86 28.13 10.65
C TYR A 53 -37.31 27.67 10.89
N GLU A 54 -37.56 26.38 11.12
CA GLU A 54 -38.87 25.83 11.46
C GLU A 54 -39.12 25.86 12.99
N SER A 55 -40.35 26.22 13.40
CA SER A 55 -40.73 26.32 14.83
C SER A 55 -40.80 24.98 15.59
N SER A 56 -40.43 23.86 14.96
CA SER A 56 -40.39 22.50 15.52
C SER A 56 -38.97 22.03 15.91
N ALA A 57 -37.97 22.92 15.79
CA ALA A 57 -36.56 22.62 16.01
C ALA A 57 -36.30 21.98 17.39
N GLN A 58 -35.59 20.84 17.39
CA GLN A 58 -35.09 20.17 18.60
C GLN A 58 -33.61 20.56 18.79
N PRO A 59 -33.27 21.54 19.64
CA PRO A 59 -31.93 22.15 19.67
C PRO A 59 -30.81 21.16 19.98
N GLU A 60 -31.07 20.17 20.83
CA GLU A 60 -30.09 19.13 21.17
C GLU A 60 -29.78 18.19 19.99
N LYS A 61 -30.78 17.83 19.19
CA LYS A 61 -30.57 17.02 17.98
C LYS A 61 -29.75 17.80 16.95
N LEU A 62 -30.09 19.07 16.74
CA LEU A 62 -29.36 19.96 15.83
C LEU A 62 -27.91 20.13 16.28
N LEU A 63 -27.66 20.31 17.58
CA LEU A 63 -26.31 20.41 18.12
C LEU A 63 -25.49 19.13 17.90
N ASN A 64 -26.10 17.95 18.03
CA ASN A 64 -25.43 16.67 17.78
C ASN A 64 -25.12 16.47 16.29
N GLU A 65 -26.04 16.84 15.39
CA GLU A 65 -25.81 16.79 13.95
C GLU A 65 -24.66 17.72 13.52
N VAL A 66 -24.62 18.94 14.05
CA VAL A 66 -23.53 19.91 13.81
C VAL A 66 -22.20 19.38 14.31
N LYS A 67 -22.15 18.76 15.49
CA LYS A 67 -20.93 18.11 16.02
C LYS A 67 -20.46 16.98 15.10
N ARG A 68 -21.39 16.17 14.59
CA ARG A 68 -21.10 15.08 13.64
C ARG A 68 -20.54 15.62 12.32
N LEU A 69 -21.16 16.64 11.74
CA LEU A 69 -20.68 17.28 10.50
C LEU A 69 -19.29 17.92 10.68
N LYS A 70 -19.04 18.57 11.82
CA LYS A 70 -17.72 19.11 12.16
C LYS A 70 -16.65 18.01 12.32
N ALA A 71 -17.03 16.81 12.76
CA ALA A 71 -16.13 15.66 12.79
C ALA A 71 -15.84 15.15 11.37
N ARG A 72 -16.88 14.95 10.54
CA ARG A 72 -16.73 14.56 9.12
C ARG A 72 -15.86 15.52 8.33
N LEU A 73 -16.06 16.84 8.49
CA LEU A 73 -15.26 17.85 7.78
C LEU A 73 -13.78 17.84 8.21
N ARG A 74 -13.51 17.59 9.50
CA ARG A 74 -12.13 17.45 9.99
C ARG A 74 -11.47 16.20 9.41
N ASP A 75 -12.20 15.10 9.35
CA ASP A 75 -11.73 13.84 8.77
C ASP A 75 -11.34 14.00 7.29
N VAL A 76 -12.23 14.56 6.46
CA VAL A 76 -11.93 14.87 5.05
C VAL A 76 -10.68 15.75 4.90
N LYS A 77 -10.55 16.77 5.77
CA LYS A 77 -9.38 17.64 5.78
C LYS A 77 -8.09 16.88 6.14
N SER A 78 -8.14 16.02 7.15
CA SER A 78 -6.99 15.23 7.58
C SER A 78 -6.56 14.20 6.52
N GLN A 79 -7.51 13.59 5.80
CA GLN A 79 -7.20 12.68 4.68
C GLN A 79 -6.47 13.41 3.54
N LEU A 80 -6.90 14.64 3.21
CA LEU A 80 -6.22 15.50 2.24
C LEU A 80 -4.78 15.82 2.64
N GLU A 81 -4.57 16.23 3.89
CA GLU A 81 -3.24 16.60 4.41
C GLU A 81 -2.31 15.36 4.54
N LEU A 82 -2.85 14.21 4.96
CA LEU A 82 -2.09 12.97 5.12
C LEU A 82 -1.58 12.43 3.78
N GLY A 83 -2.45 12.37 2.76
CA GLY A 83 -2.06 11.89 1.43
C GLY A 83 -0.98 12.76 0.78
N GLU A 84 -1.06 14.09 0.95
CA GLU A 84 -0.03 15.02 0.47
C GLU A 84 1.31 14.79 1.17
N SER A 85 1.30 14.57 2.49
CA SER A 85 2.52 14.32 3.27
C SER A 85 3.17 12.97 2.92
N GLN A 86 2.38 11.92 2.76
CA GLN A 86 2.89 10.58 2.42
C GLN A 86 3.50 10.56 1.02
N LEU A 87 2.80 11.11 0.02
CA LEU A 87 3.32 11.21 -1.35
C LEU A 87 4.60 12.05 -1.43
N PHE A 88 4.69 13.12 -0.64
CA PHE A 88 5.90 13.93 -0.54
C PHE A 88 7.10 13.14 0.01
N GLU A 89 6.91 12.37 1.08
CA GLU A 89 7.98 11.54 1.66
C GLU A 89 8.43 10.42 0.70
N ILE A 90 7.49 9.75 0.01
CA ILE A 90 7.83 8.76 -1.02
C ILE A 90 8.65 9.41 -2.13
N ARG A 91 8.20 10.55 -2.67
CA ARG A 91 8.89 11.24 -3.77
C ARG A 91 10.29 11.72 -3.38
N LYS A 92 10.47 12.15 -2.13
CA LYS A 92 11.77 12.58 -1.61
C LYS A 92 12.74 11.40 -1.43
N ALA A 93 12.25 10.28 -0.93
CA ALA A 93 13.09 9.12 -0.63
C ALA A 93 13.35 8.24 -1.87
N TRP A 94 12.37 8.13 -2.77
CA TRP A 94 12.35 7.19 -3.91
C TRP A 94 11.62 7.80 -5.11
N PRO A 95 12.24 8.77 -5.80
CA PRO A 95 11.60 9.45 -6.93
C PRO A 95 11.21 8.48 -8.06
N GLU A 96 11.95 7.38 -8.24
CA GLU A 96 11.66 6.35 -9.24
C GLU A 96 10.39 5.55 -8.88
N VAL A 97 10.20 5.22 -7.60
CA VAL A 97 8.99 4.54 -7.10
C VAL A 97 7.79 5.47 -7.18
N ALA A 98 7.96 6.74 -6.79
CA ALA A 98 6.89 7.74 -6.92
C ALA A 98 6.47 7.91 -8.40
N SER A 99 7.43 7.96 -9.31
CA SER A 99 7.16 8.03 -10.75
C SER A 99 6.43 6.79 -11.26
N LEU A 100 6.82 5.59 -10.81
CA LEU A 100 6.09 4.35 -11.12
C LEU A 100 4.67 4.37 -10.58
N ALA A 101 4.48 4.77 -9.32
CA ALA A 101 3.18 4.87 -8.68
C ALA A 101 2.22 5.80 -9.44
N GLU A 102 2.73 6.97 -9.82
CA GLU A 102 2.00 7.93 -10.64
C GLU A 102 1.57 7.29 -11.96
N ARG A 103 2.48 6.63 -12.68
CA ARG A 103 2.17 6.00 -13.97
C ARG A 103 1.21 4.82 -13.84
N VAL A 104 1.42 3.96 -12.86
CA VAL A 104 0.58 2.79 -12.61
C VAL A 104 -0.84 3.21 -12.28
N ALA A 105 -1.04 4.16 -11.36
CA ALA A 105 -2.39 4.65 -11.10
C ALA A 105 -3.00 5.30 -12.35
N LYS A 106 -2.21 5.78 -13.33
CA LYS A 106 -2.71 6.41 -14.57
C LYS A 106 -3.12 5.37 -15.61
N GLY A 107 -2.98 4.08 -15.29
CA GLY A 107 -3.15 3.00 -16.27
C GLY A 107 -2.19 3.14 -17.45
N GLN A 108 -1.07 3.86 -17.26
CA GLN A 108 -0.12 4.09 -18.33
C GLN A 108 0.75 2.85 -18.53
N ARG A 109 1.07 2.58 -19.80
CA ARG A 109 2.03 1.54 -20.13
C ARG A 109 3.41 1.93 -19.58
N LEU A 110 4.04 1.01 -18.87
CA LEU A 110 5.42 1.14 -18.42
C LEU A 110 6.35 0.79 -19.59
N GLU A 111 7.34 1.64 -19.87
CA GLU A 111 8.29 1.42 -20.97
C GLU A 111 9.74 1.68 -20.52
N GLY A 112 10.69 0.94 -21.09
CA GLY A 112 12.11 1.19 -20.90
C GLY A 112 12.58 0.99 -19.46
N LEU A 113 13.02 2.07 -18.80
CA LEU A 113 13.54 2.01 -17.43
C LEU A 113 12.44 1.75 -16.40
N GLU A 114 11.21 2.19 -16.66
CA GLU A 114 10.08 2.00 -15.76
C GLU A 114 9.67 0.54 -15.69
N GLU A 115 9.58 -0.12 -16.84
CA GLU A 115 9.29 -1.55 -16.90
C GLU A 115 10.36 -2.34 -16.15
N LYS A 116 11.63 -1.95 -16.27
CA LYS A 116 12.74 -2.57 -15.52
C LYS A 116 12.61 -2.34 -14.02
N ASN A 117 12.39 -1.10 -13.59
CA ASN A 117 12.25 -0.77 -12.18
C ASN A 117 11.03 -1.47 -11.58
N PHE A 118 9.92 -1.55 -12.32
CA PHE A 118 8.73 -2.28 -11.90
C PHE A 118 9.02 -3.77 -11.73
N LYS A 119 9.72 -4.41 -12.69
CA LYS A 119 10.15 -5.80 -12.57
C LYS A 119 11.10 -6.04 -11.39
N GLU A 120 12.00 -5.12 -11.10
CA GLU A 120 12.86 -5.23 -9.91
C GLU A 120 12.06 -5.08 -8.62
N LEU A 121 11.03 -4.21 -8.60
CA LEU A 121 10.11 -4.09 -7.47
C LEU A 121 9.29 -5.37 -7.26
N THR A 122 8.78 -6.00 -8.33
CA THR A 122 8.06 -7.29 -8.26
C THR A 122 8.89 -8.35 -7.55
N LYS A 123 10.17 -8.46 -7.90
CA LYS A 123 11.09 -9.40 -7.24
C LYS A 123 11.42 -9.01 -5.80
N ALA A 124 11.59 -7.70 -5.54
CA ALA A 124 11.90 -7.18 -4.22
C ALA A 124 10.75 -7.36 -3.23
N THR A 125 9.49 -7.36 -3.72
CA THR A 125 8.31 -7.61 -2.89
C THR A 125 7.91 -9.09 -2.85
N GLY A 126 8.28 -9.89 -3.85
CA GLY A 126 7.76 -11.25 -4.04
C GLY A 126 6.28 -11.27 -4.47
N TRP A 127 5.69 -10.10 -4.75
CA TRP A 127 4.31 -9.97 -5.20
C TRP A 127 4.23 -9.99 -6.71
N ASP A 128 3.13 -10.52 -7.24
CA ASP A 128 2.81 -10.50 -8.66
C ASP A 128 2.58 -9.07 -9.17
N GLU A 129 2.75 -8.89 -10.48
CA GLU A 129 2.62 -7.59 -11.14
C GLU A 129 1.26 -6.93 -10.90
N ALA A 130 0.18 -7.70 -10.85
CA ALA A 130 -1.17 -7.16 -10.58
C ALA A 130 -1.26 -6.57 -9.16
N ASP A 131 -0.77 -7.29 -8.16
CA ASP A 131 -0.84 -6.87 -6.75
C ASP A 131 0.12 -5.72 -6.46
N LEU A 132 1.31 -5.73 -7.10
CA LEU A 132 2.21 -4.58 -7.04
C LEU A 132 1.60 -3.36 -7.73
N SER A 133 0.91 -3.54 -8.86
CA SER A 133 0.26 -2.43 -9.56
C SER A 133 -0.81 -1.78 -8.69
N GLU A 134 -1.64 -2.59 -8.04
CA GLU A 134 -2.65 -2.07 -7.13
C GLU A 134 -2.01 -1.40 -5.91
N GLU A 135 -0.96 -1.98 -5.32
CA GLU A 135 -0.22 -1.35 -4.21
C GLU A 135 0.28 0.04 -4.58
N LEU A 136 0.94 0.14 -5.74
CA LEU A 136 1.49 1.39 -6.24
C LEU A 136 0.39 2.41 -6.54
N ALA A 137 -0.78 1.95 -7.01
CA ALA A 137 -1.90 2.84 -7.30
C ALA A 137 -2.54 3.44 -6.04
N ARG A 138 -2.45 2.75 -4.91
CA ARG A 138 -3.05 3.11 -3.63
C ARG A 138 -2.09 3.83 -2.67
N LEU A 139 -0.88 4.15 -3.13
CA LEU A 139 0.08 4.93 -2.33
C LEU A 139 -0.52 6.30 -1.96
N GLY A 140 -0.56 6.60 -0.67
CA GLY A 140 -1.16 7.84 -0.15
C GLY A 140 -2.62 7.72 0.29
N GLU A 141 -3.22 6.52 0.21
CA GLU A 141 -4.50 6.23 0.87
C GLU A 141 -4.34 6.07 2.39
N ASP A 142 -5.45 6.19 3.12
CA ASP A 142 -5.48 5.87 4.56
C ASP A 142 -5.04 4.40 4.75
N PRO A 143 -4.00 4.11 5.56
CA PRO A 143 -3.52 2.76 5.80
C PRO A 143 -4.60 1.79 6.26
N SER A 144 -5.61 2.29 6.99
CA SER A 144 -6.71 1.50 7.53
C SER A 144 -7.58 0.89 6.42
N GLU A 145 -7.67 1.56 5.27
CA GLU A 145 -8.42 1.08 4.08
C GLU A 145 -7.71 -0.10 3.38
N SER A 146 -6.48 -0.41 3.78
CA SER A 146 -5.68 -1.52 3.23
C SER A 146 -5.63 -2.74 4.15
N ILE A 147 -6.33 -2.74 5.30
CA ILE A 147 -6.33 -3.87 6.26
C ILE A 147 -6.80 -5.16 5.59
N GLU A 148 -7.99 -5.18 4.99
CA GLU A 148 -8.50 -6.42 4.38
C GLU A 148 -7.62 -6.88 3.23
N ARG A 149 -7.13 -5.94 2.41
CA ARG A 149 -6.24 -6.25 1.30
C ARG A 149 -4.93 -6.89 1.76
N TYR A 150 -4.25 -6.34 2.76
CA TYR A 150 -3.00 -6.94 3.24
C TYR A 150 -3.23 -8.31 3.88
N LYS A 151 -4.40 -8.52 4.51
CA LYS A 151 -4.82 -9.84 4.97
C LYS A 151 -5.02 -10.82 3.80
N GLU A 152 -5.70 -10.40 2.74
CA GLU A 152 -5.88 -11.21 1.52
C GLU A 152 -4.54 -11.55 0.85
N LEU A 153 -3.64 -10.58 0.69
CA LEU A 153 -2.30 -10.81 0.13
C LEU A 153 -1.49 -11.78 0.99
N PHE A 154 -1.54 -11.62 2.31
CA PHE A 154 -0.86 -12.52 3.23
C PHE A 154 -1.36 -13.97 3.06
N GLU A 155 -2.67 -14.18 3.02
CA GLU A 155 -3.23 -15.54 2.86
C GLU A 155 -2.94 -16.10 1.46
N LYS A 156 -3.10 -15.30 0.40
CA LYS A 156 -2.77 -15.67 -0.98
C LYS A 156 -1.33 -16.16 -1.08
N TYR A 157 -0.36 -15.33 -0.68
CA TYR A 157 1.05 -15.65 -0.85
C TYR A 157 1.53 -16.75 0.11
N SER A 158 0.96 -16.85 1.32
CA SER A 158 1.23 -17.97 2.21
C SER A 158 0.79 -19.29 1.58
N GLN A 159 -0.40 -19.32 0.97
CA GLN A 159 -0.91 -20.52 0.31
C GLN A 159 -0.08 -20.90 -0.92
N GLU A 160 0.24 -19.94 -1.78
CA GLU A 160 1.09 -20.16 -2.96
C GLU A 160 2.47 -20.68 -2.58
N ALA A 161 3.11 -20.06 -1.58
CA ALA A 161 4.42 -20.45 -1.09
C ALA A 161 4.44 -21.89 -0.58
N MET A 162 3.41 -22.29 0.20
CA MET A 162 3.27 -23.66 0.70
C MET A 162 3.04 -24.67 -0.42
N GLU A 163 2.29 -24.30 -1.46
CA GLU A 163 2.04 -25.18 -2.61
C GLU A 163 3.30 -25.40 -3.45
N LEU A 164 4.04 -24.32 -3.75
CA LEU A 164 5.33 -24.37 -4.44
C LEU A 164 6.34 -25.23 -3.68
N PHE A 165 6.38 -25.10 -2.34
CA PHE A 165 7.23 -25.94 -1.49
C PHE A 165 6.87 -27.43 -1.58
N ARG A 166 5.58 -27.78 -1.58
CA ARG A 166 5.14 -29.18 -1.76
C ARG A 166 5.52 -29.74 -3.12
N GLN A 167 5.54 -28.89 -4.15
CA GLN A 167 5.94 -29.26 -5.51
C GLN A 167 7.47 -29.33 -5.68
N GLY A 168 8.24 -28.94 -4.66
CA GLY A 168 9.70 -28.95 -4.68
C GLY A 168 10.33 -27.69 -5.31
N ASP A 169 9.53 -26.69 -5.67
CA ASP A 169 10.04 -25.40 -6.17
C ASP A 169 10.42 -24.49 -4.99
N THR A 170 11.53 -24.82 -4.33
CA THR A 170 11.98 -24.12 -3.12
C THR A 170 12.33 -22.65 -3.38
N ARG A 171 12.76 -22.31 -4.61
CA ARG A 171 13.11 -20.93 -4.98
C ARG A 171 11.86 -20.06 -5.07
N GLN A 172 10.85 -20.47 -5.85
CA GLN A 172 9.60 -19.72 -5.92
C GLN A 172 8.86 -19.74 -4.58
N ALA A 173 8.92 -20.84 -3.83
CA ALA A 173 8.33 -20.92 -2.50
C ALA A 173 8.92 -19.86 -1.56
N ALA A 174 10.24 -19.68 -1.56
CA ALA A 174 10.90 -18.66 -0.76
C ALA A 174 10.54 -17.23 -1.18
N GLU A 175 10.46 -16.96 -2.50
CA GLU A 175 10.00 -15.67 -3.02
C GLU A 175 8.58 -15.33 -2.56
N LYS A 176 7.63 -16.28 -2.70
CA LYS A 176 6.25 -16.06 -2.26
C LYS A 176 6.13 -15.94 -0.75
N MET A 177 6.93 -16.71 0.00
CA MET A 177 6.94 -16.61 1.46
C MET A 177 7.44 -15.24 1.95
N TRP A 178 8.45 -14.67 1.30
CA TRP A 178 8.87 -13.30 1.56
C TRP A 178 7.73 -12.30 1.31
N GLY A 179 7.01 -12.44 0.20
CA GLY A 179 5.83 -11.63 -0.10
C GLY A 179 4.73 -11.74 0.95
N ALA A 180 4.50 -12.94 1.49
CA ALA A 180 3.56 -13.14 2.60
C ALA A 180 4.03 -12.42 3.87
N VAL A 181 5.30 -12.57 4.27
CA VAL A 181 5.84 -11.89 5.46
C VAL A 181 5.75 -10.37 5.34
N LEU A 182 6.08 -9.81 4.17
CA LEU A 182 5.91 -8.37 3.91
C LEU A 182 4.45 -7.93 4.07
N ALA A 183 3.50 -8.71 3.52
CA ALA A 183 2.07 -8.43 3.67
C ALA A 183 1.62 -8.48 5.14
N LEU A 184 2.13 -9.42 5.94
CA LEU A 184 1.80 -9.52 7.36
C LEU A 184 2.32 -8.32 8.17
N VAL A 185 3.54 -7.86 7.90
CA VAL A 185 4.09 -6.65 8.54
C VAL A 185 3.30 -5.40 8.14
N LYS A 186 2.95 -5.28 6.86
CA LYS A 186 2.11 -4.18 6.36
C LYS A 186 0.70 -4.23 6.94
N LEU A 187 0.11 -5.41 7.11
CA LEU A 187 -1.17 -5.61 7.78
C LEU A 187 -1.11 -5.12 9.23
N TYR A 188 -0.08 -5.53 9.98
CA TYR A 188 0.12 -5.05 11.34
C TYR A 188 0.22 -3.52 11.40
N ALA A 189 0.99 -2.91 10.51
CA ALA A 189 1.11 -1.45 10.45
C ALA A 189 -0.22 -0.76 10.07
N ALA A 190 -0.96 -1.33 9.11
CA ALA A 190 -2.28 -0.83 8.68
C ALA A 190 -3.30 -0.85 9.81
N ILE A 191 -3.34 -1.92 10.62
CA ILE A 191 -4.19 -2.00 11.83
C ILE A 191 -3.87 -0.86 12.82
N LYS A 192 -2.61 -0.40 12.86
CA LYS A 192 -2.15 0.71 13.68
C LYS A 192 -2.34 2.08 13.02
N GLY A 193 -2.92 2.14 11.81
CA GLY A 193 -3.06 3.37 11.03
C GLY A 193 -1.73 3.90 10.49
N VAL A 194 -0.70 3.05 10.40
CA VAL A 194 0.65 3.44 9.96
C VAL A 194 0.88 3.01 8.53
N PHE A 195 1.20 3.99 7.69
CA PHE A 195 1.52 3.75 6.29
C PHE A 195 2.95 3.23 6.11
N VAL A 196 3.11 2.18 5.30
CA VAL A 196 4.40 1.59 4.99
C VAL A 196 4.60 1.54 3.48
N ALA A 197 5.22 2.58 2.94
CA ALA A 197 5.60 2.69 1.52
C ALA A 197 6.84 1.88 1.12
N HIS A 198 7.38 1.05 2.01
CA HIS A 198 8.67 0.40 1.78
C HIS A 198 8.58 -1.12 1.84
N TRP A 199 9.51 -1.75 1.12
CA TRP A 199 9.65 -3.19 0.92
C TRP A 199 11.09 -3.65 1.12
N SER A 200 12.03 -2.71 1.29
CA SER A 200 13.42 -3.06 1.61
C SER A 200 13.55 -3.49 3.05
N ARG A 201 14.46 -4.45 3.26
CA ARG A 201 14.69 -5.05 4.58
C ARG A 201 14.95 -4.01 5.68
N SER A 202 15.88 -3.10 5.45
CA SER A 202 16.25 -2.05 6.42
C SER A 202 15.08 -1.15 6.82
N LYS A 203 14.15 -0.87 5.89
CA LYS A 203 12.96 -0.07 6.19
C LYS A 203 11.91 -0.88 6.94
N ILE A 204 11.76 -2.16 6.62
CA ILE A 204 10.90 -3.07 7.39
C ILE A 204 11.40 -3.21 8.83
N ASP A 205 12.70 -3.29 9.06
CA ASP A 205 13.28 -3.27 10.42
C ASP A 205 12.94 -1.96 11.17
N SER A 206 12.99 -0.83 10.46
CA SER A 206 12.61 0.48 11.03
C SER A 206 11.12 0.51 11.41
N VAL A 207 10.26 -0.07 10.57
CA VAL A 207 8.82 -0.20 10.86
C VAL A 207 8.59 -1.05 12.10
N ILE A 208 9.26 -2.21 12.20
CA ILE A 208 9.15 -3.09 13.37
C ILE A 208 9.63 -2.37 14.63
N ALA A 209 10.78 -1.71 14.58
CA ALA A 209 11.33 -1.00 15.73
C ALA A 209 10.41 0.12 16.25
N SER A 210 9.71 0.80 15.33
CA SER A 210 8.94 2.01 15.65
C SER A 210 7.47 1.71 15.97
N ASN A 211 6.89 0.69 15.34
CA ASN A 211 5.43 0.49 15.34
C ASN A 211 4.97 -0.83 15.97
N VAL A 212 5.85 -1.84 16.09
CA VAL A 212 5.51 -3.10 16.75
C VAL A 212 5.69 -2.97 18.26
N GLU A 213 4.74 -3.50 19.04
CA GLU A 213 4.82 -3.48 20.50
C GLU A 213 6.07 -4.22 21.00
N PRO A 214 6.75 -3.71 22.07
CA PRO A 214 8.04 -4.24 22.54
C PRO A 214 8.08 -5.76 22.74
N GLU A 215 7.00 -6.36 23.23
CA GLU A 215 6.85 -7.80 23.46
C GLU A 215 6.89 -8.63 22.17
N TYR A 216 6.46 -8.07 21.03
CA TYR A 216 6.41 -8.76 19.74
C TYR A 216 7.58 -8.40 18.81
N ARG A 217 8.36 -7.35 19.12
CA ARG A 217 9.47 -6.90 18.25
C ARG A 217 10.52 -7.98 17.98
N LYS A 218 10.77 -8.87 18.95
CA LYS A 218 11.72 -9.97 18.75
C LYS A 218 11.18 -10.96 17.72
N LEU A 219 9.95 -11.42 17.92
CA LEU A 219 9.22 -12.32 17.01
C LEU A 219 9.22 -11.80 15.57
N PHE A 220 8.81 -10.54 15.36
CA PHE A 220 8.77 -9.95 14.02
C PHE A 220 10.15 -9.79 13.37
N ARG A 221 11.19 -9.43 14.14
CA ARG A 221 12.56 -9.34 13.60
C ARG A 221 13.09 -10.70 13.18
N GLU A 222 12.92 -11.71 14.03
CA GLU A 222 13.35 -13.08 13.74
C GLU A 222 12.60 -13.66 12.54
N LEU A 223 11.30 -13.38 12.41
CA LEU A 223 10.52 -13.78 11.23
C LEU A 223 11.06 -13.16 9.94
N VAL A 224 11.27 -11.84 9.92
CA VAL A 224 11.80 -11.14 8.73
C VAL A 224 13.24 -11.58 8.43
N ASP A 225 14.06 -11.85 9.45
CA ASP A 225 15.40 -12.43 9.31
C ASP A 225 15.37 -13.77 8.59
N ARG A 226 14.53 -14.69 9.05
CA ARG A 226 14.43 -16.02 8.45
C ARG A 226 13.86 -15.97 7.04
N ALA A 227 12.82 -15.18 6.82
CA ALA A 227 12.23 -15.01 5.49
C ALA A 227 13.20 -14.37 4.49
N HIS A 228 14.01 -13.39 4.92
CA HIS A 228 15.00 -12.76 4.05
C HIS A 228 16.13 -13.72 3.66
N VAL A 229 16.62 -14.55 4.59
CA VAL A 229 17.63 -15.58 4.28
C VAL A 229 17.10 -16.58 3.24
N LEU A 230 15.82 -16.97 3.36
CA LEU A 230 15.17 -17.81 2.35
C LEU A 230 15.01 -17.05 1.02
N HIS A 231 14.67 -15.76 1.04
CA HIS A 231 14.58 -14.94 -0.17
C HIS A 231 15.92 -14.76 -0.89
N GLU A 232 17.03 -14.65 -0.15
CA GLU A 232 18.37 -14.66 -0.75
C GLU A 232 18.67 -15.98 -1.48
N HIS A 233 18.11 -17.11 -1.01
CA HIS A 233 18.18 -18.39 -1.71
C HIS A 233 17.54 -18.35 -3.10
N PHE A 234 16.48 -17.57 -3.30
CA PHE A 234 15.85 -17.42 -4.62
C PHE A 234 16.84 -16.83 -5.64
N TYR A 235 17.68 -15.87 -5.22
CA TYR A 235 18.69 -15.26 -6.10
C TYR A 235 19.94 -16.11 -6.28
N GLU A 236 20.43 -16.73 -5.20
CA GLU A 236 21.74 -17.37 -5.20
C GLU A 236 21.70 -18.88 -5.43
N GLY A 237 20.56 -19.53 -5.16
CA GLY A 237 20.39 -20.98 -5.33
C GLY A 237 21.34 -21.84 -4.48
N SER A 238 21.91 -21.27 -3.40
CA SER A 238 23.11 -21.75 -2.71
C SER A 238 22.87 -22.63 -1.47
N LEU A 239 21.62 -22.80 -1.01
CA LEU A 239 21.28 -23.65 0.14
C LEU A 239 21.08 -25.11 -0.28
N HIS A 240 21.70 -26.02 0.47
CA HIS A 240 21.39 -27.44 0.43
C HIS A 240 19.94 -27.68 0.86
N GLU A 241 19.27 -28.64 0.21
CA GLU A 241 17.83 -28.90 0.38
C GLU A 241 17.43 -29.19 1.84
N GLU A 242 18.21 -30.00 2.57
CA GLU A 242 17.94 -30.30 3.98
C GLU A 242 17.96 -29.04 4.85
N LEU A 243 18.99 -28.19 4.68
CA LEU A 243 19.11 -26.93 5.40
C LEU A 243 18.00 -25.95 5.00
N PHE A 244 17.57 -25.94 3.73
CA PHE A 244 16.41 -25.14 3.32
C PHE A 244 15.14 -25.58 4.06
N ARG A 245 14.88 -26.89 4.15
CA ARG A 245 13.71 -27.44 4.87
C ARG A 245 13.74 -27.08 6.36
N GLU A 246 14.88 -27.22 7.02
CA GLU A 246 15.04 -26.81 8.42
C GLU A 246 14.70 -25.32 8.63
N ARG A 247 15.23 -24.45 7.77
CA ARG A 247 14.99 -23.00 7.85
C ARG A 247 13.56 -22.62 7.48
N TRP A 248 12.95 -23.35 6.56
CA TRP A 248 11.54 -23.22 6.19
C TRP A 248 10.64 -23.53 7.39
N ASP A 249 10.87 -24.65 8.07
CA ASP A 249 10.09 -25.07 9.23
C ASP A 249 10.25 -24.08 10.41
N GLU A 250 11.47 -23.62 10.70
CA GLU A 250 11.71 -22.55 11.69
C GLU A 250 10.92 -21.26 11.38
N MET A 251 10.91 -20.87 10.11
CA MET A 251 10.21 -19.66 9.66
C MET A 251 8.70 -19.82 9.76
N LEU A 252 8.16 -21.01 9.45
CA LEU A 252 6.73 -21.29 9.53
C LEU A 252 6.19 -21.19 10.97
N GLU A 253 6.93 -21.67 11.96
CA GLU A 253 6.53 -21.53 13.37
C GLU A 253 6.46 -20.05 13.77
N LEU A 254 7.48 -19.24 13.41
CA LEU A 254 7.48 -17.79 13.63
C LEU A 254 6.33 -17.10 12.90
N LEU A 255 6.03 -17.51 11.66
CA LEU A 255 4.96 -16.95 10.85
C LEU A 255 3.59 -17.20 11.50
N LYS A 256 3.38 -18.42 12.01
CA LYS A 256 2.15 -18.80 12.71
C LYS A 256 1.96 -17.98 13.98
N GLU A 257 2.99 -17.86 14.81
CA GLU A 257 2.94 -17.04 16.02
C GLU A 257 2.64 -15.57 15.68
N ALA A 258 3.33 -15.00 14.68
CA ALA A 258 3.11 -13.62 14.25
C ALA A 258 1.70 -13.41 13.69
N LYS A 259 1.18 -14.38 12.90
CA LYS A 259 -0.19 -14.37 12.37
C LYS A 259 -1.20 -14.30 13.51
N GLU A 260 -1.06 -15.14 14.54
CA GLU A 260 -1.95 -15.14 15.69
C GLU A 260 -1.96 -13.79 16.42
N VAL A 261 -0.81 -13.15 16.57
CA VAL A 261 -0.71 -11.79 17.14
C VAL A 261 -1.49 -10.80 16.27
N VAL A 262 -1.21 -10.75 14.97
CA VAL A 262 -1.83 -9.77 14.05
C VAL A 262 -3.34 -9.97 13.97
N TYR A 263 -3.81 -11.22 13.92
CA TYR A 263 -5.23 -11.53 13.72
C TYR A 263 -6.07 -11.20 14.95
N LYS A 264 -5.49 -11.27 16.15
CA LYS A 264 -6.15 -10.81 17.38
C LYS A 264 -6.36 -9.29 17.42
N MET A 265 -5.62 -8.54 16.59
CA MET A 265 -5.70 -7.08 16.52
C MET A 265 -6.63 -6.58 15.41
N LEU A 266 -7.17 -7.46 14.57
CA LEU A 266 -8.09 -7.08 13.51
C LEU A 266 -9.34 -6.40 14.11
N PRO A 267 -9.82 -5.30 13.49
CA PRO A 267 -11.07 -4.69 13.90
C PRO A 267 -12.24 -5.68 13.74
N GLN A 268 -13.16 -5.68 14.71
CA GLN A 268 -14.38 -6.49 14.68
C GLN A 268 -15.49 -5.86 13.86
#